data_AF-A0A7C1CPT8-F1
#
_entry.id   AF-A0A7C1CPT8-F1
#
_cell.length_a   1.000
_cell.length_b   1.000
_cell.length_c   1.000
_cell.angle_alpha   90.00
_cell.angle_beta   90.00
_cell.angle_gamma   90.00
#
_symmetry.space_group_name_H-M   'P 1'
#
loop_
_entity.id
_entity.type
_entity.pdbx_description
1 polymer ?
#
loop_
_entity_poly.entity_id
_entity_poly.type
_entity_poly.pdbx_seq_one_letter_code
_entity_poly.pdbx_strand_id
1 'polypeptide(L)'
;MAVAIAGGVFAWRVVEALGHDTLEWRFSVVLTMLPSPVMFAAGRGMKSVDVNAIPEMAAFFRNETSSFDTAHIPDDFEGFPLSGSYAYMHFYLLYAIGWAWRLFGVSFQSIHLLCIFLYMIM
;
A
#
# COMPACT_ATOMS: atom_id res chain seq x y z
N MET A 1 20.52 1.12 -19.23
CA MET A 1 20.76 2.12 -18.16
C MET A 1 19.89 3.38 -18.29
N ALA A 2 19.56 3.88 -19.48
CA ALA A 2 18.70 5.06 -19.64
C ALA A 2 17.25 4.89 -19.10
N VAL A 3 16.67 3.69 -19.20
CA VAL A 3 15.30 3.40 -18.75
C VAL A 3 15.17 3.43 -17.21
N ALA A 4 16.18 2.96 -16.48
CA ALA A 4 16.17 2.98 -15.01
C ALA A 4 16.31 4.40 -14.44
N ILE A 5 17.07 5.27 -15.13
CA ILE A 5 17.24 6.68 -14.74
C ILE A 5 15.96 7.45 -15.07
N ALA A 6 15.34 7.21 -16.23
CA ALA A 6 14.05 7.79 -16.57
C ALA A 6 12.94 7.35 -15.59
N GLY A 7 12.88 6.07 -15.23
CA GLY A 7 11.95 5.54 -14.25
C GLY A 7 12.14 6.13 -12.85
N GLY A 8 13.40 6.32 -12.42
CA GLY A 8 13.71 6.98 -11.14
C GLY A 8 13.29 8.45 -11.09
N VAL A 9 13.47 9.20 -12.18
CA VAL A 9 13.04 10.61 -12.28
C VAL A 9 11.52 10.74 -12.33
N PHE A 10 10.83 9.84 -13.03
CA PHE A 10 9.36 9.80 -13.04
C PHE A 10 8.80 9.40 -11.68
N ALA A 11 9.38 8.39 -11.02
CA ALA A 11 8.99 7.98 -9.68
C ALA A 11 9.20 9.12 -8.66
N TRP A 12 10.33 9.84 -8.73
CA TRP A 12 10.61 10.98 -7.86
C TRP A 12 9.58 12.11 -8.05
N ARG A 13 9.20 12.42 -9.29
CA ARG A 13 8.16 13.42 -9.60
C ARG A 13 6.76 13.01 -9.14
N VAL A 14 6.43 11.71 -9.21
CA VAL A 14 5.17 11.17 -8.66
C VAL A 14 5.17 11.27 -7.13
N VAL A 15 6.30 10.98 -6.46
CA VAL A 15 6.44 11.12 -5.01
C VAL A 15 6.33 12.59 -4.56
N GLU A 16 6.91 13.52 -5.32
CA GLU A 16 6.77 14.95 -5.04
C GLU A 16 5.35 15.47 -5.29
N ALA A 17 4.67 14.99 -6.33
CA ALA A 17 3.26 15.30 -6.58
C ALA A 17 2.34 14.75 -5.46
N LEU A 18 2.62 13.53 -4.97
CA LEU A 18 1.93 12.96 -3.80
C LEU A 18 2.16 13.77 -2.51
N GLY A 19 3.32 14.41 -2.38
CA GLY A 19 3.68 15.22 -1.20
C GLY A 19 3.11 16.64 -1.21
N HIS A 20 2.73 17.18 -2.36
CA HIS A 20 2.40 18.60 -2.52
C HIS A 20 0.94 18.89 -2.95
N ASP A 21 0.19 17.86 -3.35
CA ASP A 21 -1.17 18.04 -3.85
C ASP A 21 -2.24 17.67 -2.81
N THR A 22 -3.17 18.60 -2.64
CA THR A 22 -4.54 18.40 -2.16
C THR A 22 -5.35 17.56 -3.18
N LEU A 23 -4.83 16.40 -3.58
CA LEU A 23 -5.23 15.63 -4.75
C LEU A 23 -6.53 14.85 -4.51
N GLU A 24 -7.58 15.32 -5.17
CA GLU A 24 -8.85 14.68 -5.58
C GLU A 24 -9.30 13.38 -4.89
N TRP A 25 -10.59 13.36 -4.50
CA TRP A 25 -11.39 12.22 -4.01
C TRP A 25 -11.12 10.84 -4.67
N ARG A 26 -10.59 10.80 -5.90
CA ARG A 26 -10.23 9.58 -6.64
C ARG A 26 -9.07 8.81 -6.00
N PHE A 27 -8.06 9.50 -5.46
CA PHE A 27 -6.96 8.83 -4.74
C PHE A 27 -7.41 8.30 -3.39
N SER A 28 -8.35 8.98 -2.72
CA SER A 28 -8.94 8.50 -1.47
C SER A 28 -9.54 7.09 -1.63
N VAL A 29 -10.21 6.80 -2.76
CA VAL A 29 -10.75 5.45 -3.06
C VAL A 29 -9.66 4.39 -3.22
N VAL A 30 -8.49 4.76 -3.71
CA VAL A 30 -7.34 3.84 -3.83
C VAL A 30 -6.69 3.62 -2.46
N LEU A 31 -6.49 4.72 -1.71
CA LEU A 31 -5.89 4.71 -0.39
C LEU A 31 -6.76 3.94 0.63
N THR A 32 -8.08 3.97 0.51
CA THR A 32 -8.99 3.19 1.37
C THR A 32 -8.86 1.68 1.17
N MET A 33 -8.25 1.22 0.07
CA MET A 33 -8.05 -0.21 -0.21
C MET A 33 -6.67 -0.74 0.14
N LEU A 34 -5.67 0.15 0.29
CA LEU A 34 -4.32 -0.18 0.75
C LEU A 34 -4.22 -0.89 2.12
N PRO A 35 -5.19 -0.76 3.05
CA PRO A 35 -5.17 -1.55 4.28
C PRO A 35 -5.32 -3.06 4.02
N SER A 36 -6.00 -3.46 2.94
CA SER A 36 -6.24 -4.88 2.66
C SER A 36 -4.95 -5.66 2.34
N PRO A 37 -4.02 -5.13 1.51
CA PRO A 37 -2.70 -5.71 1.35
C PRO A 37 -1.87 -5.81 2.65
N VAL A 38 -2.10 -4.96 3.66
CA VAL A 38 -1.43 -5.09 4.98
C VAL A 38 -1.86 -6.40 5.65
N MET A 39 -3.17 -6.70 5.63
CA MET A 39 -3.71 -7.96 6.15
C MET A 39 -3.13 -9.18 5.41
N PHE A 40 -2.94 -9.06 4.10
CA PHE A 40 -2.29 -10.11 3.32
C PHE A 40 -0.82 -10.29 3.71
N ALA A 41 -0.07 -9.19 3.85
CA ALA A 41 1.33 -9.23 4.29
C ALA A 41 1.46 -9.89 5.66
N ALA A 42 0.52 -9.60 6.58
CA ALA A 42 0.39 -10.21 7.90
C ALA A 42 -0.03 -11.70 7.89
N GLY A 43 -0.24 -12.31 6.72
CA GLY A 43 -0.62 -13.72 6.58
C GLY A 43 -2.09 -14.02 6.86
N ARG A 44 -2.94 -13.00 7.03
CA ARG A 44 -4.38 -13.14 7.35
C ARG A 44 -5.28 -13.19 6.10
N GLY A 45 -4.67 -13.23 4.91
CA GLY A 45 -5.35 -13.20 3.61
C GLY A 45 -5.74 -11.79 3.16
N MET A 46 -6.26 -11.68 1.93
CA MET A 46 -6.71 -10.39 1.39
C MET A 46 -8.10 -10.06 1.96
N LYS A 47 -8.11 -9.31 3.07
CA LYS A 47 -9.32 -8.93 3.81
C LYS A 47 -9.40 -7.42 3.96
N SER A 48 -10.62 -6.88 3.91
CA SER A 48 -10.84 -5.47 4.23
C SER A 48 -10.66 -5.25 5.74
N VAL A 49 -10.12 -4.10 6.12
CA VAL A 49 -9.89 -3.73 7.52
C VAL A 49 -10.25 -2.28 7.73
N ASP A 50 -10.88 -1.98 8.87
CA ASP A 50 -11.04 -0.61 9.33
C ASP A 50 -9.73 -0.13 9.93
N VAL A 51 -9.12 0.85 9.27
CA VAL A 51 -7.85 1.46 9.68
C VAL A 51 -7.95 2.06 11.08
N ASN A 52 -9.10 2.62 11.46
CA ASN A 52 -9.27 3.27 12.75
C ASN A 52 -9.40 2.27 13.91
N ALA A 53 -9.66 0.98 13.61
CA ALA A 53 -9.70 -0.07 14.62
C ALA A 53 -8.30 -0.44 15.14
N ILE A 54 -7.24 -0.13 14.39
CA ILE A 54 -5.85 -0.40 14.75
C ILE A 54 -5.08 0.92 14.75
N PRO A 55 -4.85 1.54 15.93
CA PRO A 55 -4.27 2.88 16.03
C PRO A 55 -2.95 3.08 15.28
N GLU A 56 -2.07 2.07 15.33
CA GLU A 56 -0.77 2.13 14.66
C GLU A 56 -0.87 2.07 13.14
N MET A 57 -1.83 1.29 12.62
CA MET A 57 -2.10 1.25 11.19
C MET A 57 -2.70 2.58 10.73
N ALA A 58 -3.55 3.19 11.56
CA ALA A 58 -4.05 4.54 11.31
C ALA A 58 -2.93 5.58 11.27
N ALA A 59 -1.96 5.51 12.18
CA ALA A 59 -0.78 6.37 12.17
C ALA A 59 0.04 6.20 10.88
N PHE A 60 0.24 4.95 10.42
CA PHE A 60 0.91 4.66 9.16
C PHE A 60 0.20 5.28 7.95
N PHE A 61 -1.12 5.08 7.82
CA PHE A 61 -1.90 5.65 6.70
C PHE A 61 -2.07 7.17 6.78
N ARG A 62 -1.95 7.77 7.97
CA ARG A 62 -1.86 9.23 8.15
C ARG A 62 -0.46 9.80 7.92
N ASN A 63 0.50 8.97 7.51
CA ASN A 63 1.90 9.35 7.30
C ASN A 63 2.58 9.88 8.57
N GLU A 64 2.08 9.50 9.75
CA GLU A 64 2.69 9.79 11.06
C GLU A 64 3.85 8.82 11.34
N THR A 65 3.80 7.62 10.76
CA THR A 65 4.87 6.63 10.81
C THR A 65 5.25 6.16 9.41
N SER A 66 6.53 5.85 9.18
CA SER A 66 7.05 5.45 7.87
C SER A 66 6.95 3.94 7.59
N SER A 67 6.68 3.15 8.64
CA SER A 67 6.54 1.70 8.60
C SER A 67 5.51 1.23 9.61
N PHE A 68 4.92 0.07 9.33
CA PHE A 68 3.98 -0.61 10.21
C PHE A 68 4.48 -2.04 10.49
N ASP A 69 4.40 -2.47 11.74
CA ASP A 69 4.68 -3.87 12.10
C ASP A 69 3.37 -4.66 12.16
N THR A 70 3.28 -5.70 11.34
CA THR A 70 2.12 -6.59 11.29
C THR A 70 1.87 -7.37 12.58
N ALA A 71 2.86 -7.46 13.47
CA ALA A 71 2.70 -8.05 14.79
C ALA A 71 1.78 -7.24 15.72
N HIS A 72 1.57 -5.94 15.44
CA HIS A 72 0.64 -5.11 16.22
C HIS A 72 -0.82 -5.26 15.79
N ILE A 73 -1.11 -6.08 14.76
CA ILE A 73 -2.48 -6.47 14.45
C ILE A 73 -2.95 -7.47 15.50
N PRO A 74 -4.05 -7.20 16.22
CA PRO A 74 -4.57 -8.12 17.22
C PRO A 74 -4.86 -9.52 16.64
N ASP A 75 -4.60 -10.57 17.41
CA ASP A 75 -4.80 -11.96 16.96
C ASP A 75 -6.27 -12.34 16.80
N ASP A 76 -7.16 -11.68 17.56
CA ASP A 76 -8.61 -11.79 17.47
C ASP A 76 -9.20 -10.96 16.30
N PHE A 77 -8.38 -10.14 15.63
CA PHE A 77 -8.83 -9.33 14.52
C PHE A 77 -8.90 -10.14 13.22
N GLU A 78 -10.09 -10.64 12.89
CA GLU A 78 -10.32 -11.42 11.68
C GLU A 78 -10.52 -10.58 10.41
N GLY A 79 -10.80 -9.28 10.54
CA GLY A 79 -11.14 -8.39 9.42
C GLY A 79 -12.48 -8.71 8.74
N PHE A 80 -12.76 -8.02 7.64
CA PHE A 80 -13.98 -8.19 6.86
C PHE A 80 -13.69 -8.86 5.51
N PRO A 81 -14.67 -9.58 4.92
CA PRO A 81 -14.56 -10.03 3.54
C PRO A 81 -14.21 -8.88 2.61
N LEU A 82 -13.30 -9.13 1.65
CA LEU A 82 -12.93 -8.12 0.67
C LEU A 82 -14.18 -7.65 -0.09
N SER A 83 -14.45 -6.36 -0.03
CA SER A 83 -15.64 -5.76 -0.62
C SER A 83 -15.29 -4.57 -1.52
N GLY A 84 -16.17 -4.27 -2.47
CA GLY A 84 -16.03 -3.16 -3.39
C GLY A 84 -15.45 -3.57 -4.76
N SER A 85 -16.15 -3.17 -5.83
CA SER A 85 -15.80 -3.48 -7.22
C SER A 85 -14.36 -3.12 -7.59
N TYR A 86 -13.83 -2.02 -7.04
CA TYR A 86 -12.47 -1.56 -7.32
C TYR A 86 -11.39 -2.50 -6.76
N ALA A 87 -11.62 -3.11 -5.59
CA ALA A 87 -10.70 -4.07 -4.99
C ALA A 87 -10.58 -5.34 -5.84
N TYR A 88 -11.70 -5.76 -6.43
CA TYR A 88 -11.72 -6.88 -7.37
C TYR A 88 -11.07 -6.52 -8.71
N MET A 89 -11.32 -5.32 -9.23
CA MET A 89 -10.72 -4.87 -10.49
C MET A 89 -9.19 -4.73 -10.40
N HIS A 90 -8.68 -4.28 -9.25
CA HIS A 90 -7.26 -4.09 -9.00
C HIS A 90 -6.66 -5.20 -8.14
N PHE A 91 -7.30 -6.37 -8.10
CA PHE A 91 -6.94 -7.45 -7.19
C PHE A 91 -5.48 -7.88 -7.33
N TYR A 92 -4.98 -8.01 -8.57
CA TYR A 92 -3.58 -8.37 -8.82
C TYR A 92 -2.59 -7.29 -8.38
N LEU A 93 -2.96 -6.01 -8.49
CA LEU A 93 -2.13 -4.91 -8.01
C LEU A 93 -2.06 -4.91 -6.48
N LEU A 94 -3.20 -5.09 -5.81
CA LEU A 94 -3.26 -5.24 -4.36
C LEU A 94 -2.45 -6.44 -3.88
N TYR A 95 -2.50 -7.55 -4.63
CA TYR A 95 -1.71 -8.74 -4.35
C TYR A 95 -0.20 -8.48 -4.52
N ALA A 96 0.21 -7.77 -5.56
CA ALA A 96 1.61 -7.37 -5.76
C ALA A 96 2.12 -6.48 -4.62
N ILE A 97 1.31 -5.51 -4.17
CA ILE A 97 1.62 -4.67 -2.99
C ILE A 97 1.76 -5.55 -1.75
N GLY A 98 0.81 -6.46 -1.52
CA GLY A 98 0.84 -7.38 -0.39
C GLY A 98 2.08 -8.27 -0.37
N TRP A 99 2.52 -8.77 -1.53
CA TRP A 99 3.77 -9.52 -1.66
C TRP A 99 5.01 -8.68 -1.42
N ALA A 100 5.05 -7.46 -1.97
CA ALA A 100 6.16 -6.54 -1.71
C ALA A 100 6.29 -6.26 -0.21
N TRP A 101 5.18 -6.03 0.48
CA TRP A 101 5.15 -5.86 1.93
C TRP A 101 5.47 -7.12 2.71
N ARG A 102 5.10 -8.29 2.22
CA ARG A 102 5.49 -9.57 2.84
C ARG A 102 6.99 -9.85 2.74
N LEU A 103 7.65 -9.39 1.67
CA LEU A 103 9.08 -9.63 1.43
C LEU A 103 9.98 -8.55 2.08
N PHE A 104 9.58 -7.28 2.04
CA PHE A 104 10.40 -6.15 2.49
C PHE A 104 9.89 -5.47 3.77
N GLY A 105 8.74 -5.90 4.30
CA GLY A 105 8.04 -5.26 5.41
C GLY A 105 7.05 -4.18 4.94
N VAL A 106 6.06 -3.87 5.79
CA VAL A 106 5.05 -2.84 5.49
C VAL A 106 5.67 -1.45 5.72
N SER A 107 6.06 -0.80 4.62
CA SER A 107 6.63 0.54 4.62
C SER A 107 6.37 1.27 3.30
N PHE A 108 6.51 2.59 3.30
CA PHE A 108 6.48 3.38 2.05
C PHE A 108 7.64 3.03 1.12
N GLN A 109 8.80 2.67 1.67
CA GLN A 109 9.98 2.28 0.89
C GLN A 109 9.72 1.01 0.07
N SER A 110 9.01 0.03 0.63
CA SER A 110 8.62 -1.19 -0.08
C SER A 110 7.71 -0.91 -1.27
N ILE A 111 6.80 0.07 -1.16
CA ILE A 111 5.97 0.51 -2.30
C ILE A 111 6.85 1.17 -3.36
N HIS A 112 7.79 2.04 -2.98
CA HIS A 112 8.70 2.66 -3.94
C HIS A 112 9.51 1.61 -4.71
N LEU A 113 10.00 0.57 -4.03
CA LEU A 113 10.70 -0.54 -4.68
C LEU A 113 9.80 -1.29 -5.67
N LEU A 114 8.53 -1.54 -5.30
CA LEU A 114 7.57 -2.15 -6.21
C LEU A 114 7.31 -1.26 -7.43
N CYS A 115 7.13 0.05 -7.25
CA CYS A 115 6.95 1.00 -8.35
C CYS A 115 8.17 1.00 -9.29
N ILE A 116 9.38 1.09 -8.74
CA ILE A 116 10.62 1.02 -9.53
C ILE A 116 10.69 -0.28 -10.33
N PHE A 117 10.33 -1.41 -9.71
CA PHE A 117 10.30 -2.71 -10.38
C PHE A 117 9.27 -2.77 -11.52
N LEU A 118 8.05 -2.28 -11.29
CA LEU A 118 7.00 -2.23 -12.31
C LEU A 118 7.40 -1.33 -13.48
N TYR A 119 7.97 -0.15 -13.21
CA TYR A 119 8.47 0.76 -14.25
C TYR A 119 9.69 0.22 -15.01
N MET A 120 10.47 -0.69 -14.41
CA MET A 120 11.60 -1.32 -15.11
C MET A 120 11.13 -2.42 -16.08
N ILE A 121 10.00 -3.05 -15.79
CA ILE A 121 9.40 -4.14 -16.58
C ILE A 121 8.59 -3.60 -17.77
N MET A 122 8.00 -2.42 -17.64
CA MET A 122 7.22 -1.74 -18.69
C MET A 122 8.11 -0.97 -19.67
#